data_AF-A0A8C9GQP6-F1
#
_entry.id   AF-A0A8C9GQP6-F1
#
_cell.length_a   1.000
_cell.length_b   1.000
_cell.length_c   1.000
_cell.angle_alpha   90.00
_cell.angle_beta   90.00
_cell.angle_gamma   90.00
#
_symmetry.space_group_name_H-M   'P 1'
#
loop_
_entity.id
_entity.type
_entity.pdbx_description
1 polymer ?
#
loop_
_entity_poly.entity_id
_entity_poly.type
_entity_poly.pdbx_seq_one_letter_code
_entity_poly.pdbx_strand_id
1 'polypeptide(L)'
;MKNHLLFWGVLAIFVKAVHVKENGIHSEFRAQEGERIVLVDNKCKCARITSRIIRSSEDPNEDIVERNIRIIVPVNNRENISDPTSPMRTKFVYHLSDLCKKCDPTEVELDNQIVTATQSNICDEDSATETCYTYDRNKCYTAVVPLTYRGETKMVETALTPDSCYPD
;
A
#
# COMPACT_ATOMS: atom_id res chain seq x y z
N MET A 1 31.34 -71.13 14.62
CA MET A 1 32.47 -70.63 13.77
C MET A 1 31.88 -70.37 12.40
N LYS A 2 31.92 -69.20 11.77
CA LYS A 2 32.65 -67.94 12.03
C LYS A 2 31.90 -66.85 11.25
N ASN A 3 31.73 -65.69 11.88
CA ASN A 3 31.34 -64.44 11.23
C ASN A 3 32.39 -64.01 10.20
N HIS A 4 32.01 -63.01 9.39
CA HIS A 4 32.82 -62.17 8.50
C HIS A 4 32.85 -62.55 7.02
N LEU A 5 31.80 -62.11 6.30
CA LEU A 5 32.02 -61.33 5.08
C LEU A 5 31.30 -60.00 5.27
N LEU A 6 31.99 -59.17 6.05
CA LEU A 6 31.72 -57.76 6.23
C LEU A 6 32.16 -57.00 4.97
N PHE A 7 31.46 -55.90 4.74
CA PHE A 7 31.97 -54.68 4.09
C PHE A 7 32.36 -54.81 2.61
N TRP A 8 31.39 -54.49 1.74
CA TRP A 8 31.51 -53.38 0.76
C TRP A 8 30.21 -53.27 -0.04
N GLY A 9 29.47 -52.18 0.19
CA GLY A 9 28.17 -51.95 -0.42
C GLY A 9 27.16 -51.24 0.48
N VAL A 10 27.57 -50.75 1.65
CA VAL A 10 26.86 -49.68 2.37
C VAL A 10 27.00 -48.41 1.55
N LEU A 11 26.24 -48.25 0.46
CA LEU A 11 25.91 -46.95 -0.15
C LEU A 11 24.84 -47.07 -1.27
N ALA A 12 23.67 -47.63 -0.98
CA ALA A 12 22.49 -47.44 -1.83
C ALA A 12 21.24 -47.33 -0.95
N ILE A 13 21.34 -46.47 0.06
CA ILE A 13 20.25 -46.06 0.93
C ILE A 13 19.68 -44.77 0.33
N PHE A 14 18.46 -44.87 -0.20
CA PHE A 14 17.45 -43.81 -0.29
C PHE A 14 17.85 -42.53 -1.05
N VAL A 15 17.68 -42.54 -2.38
CA VAL A 15 17.24 -41.33 -3.11
C VAL A 15 15.73 -41.45 -3.35
N LYS A 16 14.97 -41.48 -2.25
CA LYS A 16 13.61 -40.95 -2.28
C LYS A 16 13.83 -39.44 -2.37
N ALA A 17 13.64 -38.88 -3.57
CA ALA A 17 13.56 -37.45 -3.78
C ALA A 17 12.36 -36.92 -2.98
N VAL A 18 12.61 -36.62 -1.70
CA VAL A 18 11.71 -35.85 -0.86
C VAL A 18 11.70 -34.46 -1.48
N HIS A 19 10.63 -34.15 -2.19
CA HIS A 19 10.24 -32.77 -2.42
C HIS A 19 9.93 -32.16 -1.05
N VAL A 20 10.96 -31.68 -0.37
CA VAL A 20 10.82 -30.82 0.79
C VAL A 20 10.37 -29.49 0.23
N LYS A 21 9.05 -29.25 0.28
CA LYS A 21 8.52 -27.89 0.36
C LYS A 21 8.99 -27.34 1.70
N GLU A 22 10.18 -26.74 1.70
CA GLU A 22 10.65 -25.92 2.79
C GLU A 22 9.77 -24.68 2.79
N ASN A 23 8.83 -24.64 3.74
CA ASN A 23 8.10 -23.45 4.12
C ASN A 23 9.09 -22.48 4.77
N GLY A 24 9.96 -21.89 3.96
CA GLY A 24 10.68 -20.67 4.27
C GLY A 24 9.84 -19.51 3.76
N ILE A 25 9.33 -18.70 4.67
CA ILE A 25 8.69 -17.42 4.37
C ILE A 25 9.78 -16.46 3.91
N HIS A 26 10.30 -16.67 2.70
CA HIS A 26 10.88 -15.60 1.92
C HIS A 26 9.72 -15.04 1.11
N SER A 27 9.41 -13.75 1.27
CA SER A 27 8.57 -13.03 0.31
C SER A 27 9.34 -12.92 -1.01
N GLU A 28 9.50 -14.04 -1.70
CA GLU A 28 10.03 -14.09 -3.04
C GLU A 28 8.99 -13.40 -3.91
N PHE A 29 9.31 -12.17 -4.31
CA PHE A 29 8.61 -11.39 -5.32
C PHE A 29 8.69 -12.14 -6.66
N ARG A 30 8.01 -13.28 -6.78
CA ARG A 30 7.74 -13.92 -8.05
C ARG A 30 6.50 -13.27 -8.62
N ALA A 31 6.68 -12.09 -9.21
CA ALA A 31 5.72 -11.62 -10.20
C ALA A 31 5.61 -12.73 -11.25
N GLN A 32 4.48 -13.45 -11.27
CA GLN A 32 4.21 -14.40 -12.36
C GLN A 32 4.26 -13.63 -13.67
N GLU A 33 4.75 -14.27 -14.74
CA GLU A 33 4.91 -13.63 -16.04
C GLU A 33 3.62 -12.92 -16.47
N GLY A 34 3.69 -11.60 -16.63
CA GLY A 34 2.57 -10.76 -17.04
C GLY A 34 1.63 -10.29 -15.93
N GLU A 35 1.81 -10.69 -14.67
CA GLU A 35 0.98 -10.25 -13.54
C GLU A 35 1.25 -8.77 -13.22
N ARG A 36 0.17 -7.98 -13.15
CA ARG A 36 0.24 -6.55 -12.82
C ARG A 36 0.21 -6.40 -11.31
N ILE A 37 1.30 -5.85 -10.74
CA ILE A 37 1.41 -5.61 -9.30
C ILE A 37 1.01 -4.18 -8.99
N VAL A 38 0.24 -3.98 -7.93
CA VAL A 38 -0.07 -2.64 -7.42
C VAL A 38 1.06 -2.19 -6.51
N LEU A 39 1.73 -1.10 -6.88
CA LEU A 39 2.79 -0.50 -6.07
C LEU A 39 2.23 0.54 -5.09
N VAL A 40 1.27 1.33 -5.57
CA VAL A 40 0.67 2.43 -4.80
C VAL A 40 -0.82 2.49 -5.11
N ASP A 41 -1.62 2.69 -4.07
CA ASP A 41 -3.04 2.98 -4.18
C ASP A 41 -3.42 4.10 -3.18
N ASN A 42 -3.12 5.34 -3.57
CA ASN A 42 -3.29 6.52 -2.73
C ASN A 42 -4.72 7.08 -2.88
N LYS A 43 -5.50 7.01 -1.80
CA LYS A 43 -6.91 7.47 -1.74
C LYS A 43 -7.06 8.98 -1.57
N CYS A 44 -6.09 9.64 -0.93
CA CYS A 44 -6.09 11.08 -0.66
C CYS A 44 -5.91 11.91 -1.96
N LYS A 45 -5.01 11.48 -2.85
CA LYS A 45 -4.75 12.09 -4.16
C LYS A 45 -5.36 11.31 -5.34
N CYS A 46 -6.12 10.24 -5.07
CA CYS A 46 -6.74 9.36 -6.07
C CYS A 46 -5.78 8.93 -7.20
N ALA A 47 -4.59 8.47 -6.80
CA ALA A 47 -3.53 8.03 -7.71
C ALA A 47 -3.22 6.55 -7.49
N ARG A 48 -3.18 5.77 -8.57
CA ARG A 48 -2.86 4.34 -8.56
C ARG A 48 -1.69 4.06 -9.48
N ILE A 49 -0.69 3.36 -8.96
CA ILE A 49 0.52 2.99 -9.70
C ILE A 49 0.64 1.48 -9.72
N THR A 50 0.75 0.93 -10.92
CA THR A 50 0.97 -0.51 -11.12
C THR A 50 2.22 -0.74 -11.94
N SER A 51 2.90 -1.85 -11.68
CA SER A 51 4.11 -2.25 -12.40
C SER A 51 3.95 -3.65 -12.96
N ARG A 52 4.56 -3.90 -14.12
CA ARG A 52 4.62 -5.21 -14.76
C ARG A 52 5.97 -5.39 -15.43
N ILE A 53 6.57 -6.57 -15.24
CA ILE A 53 7.78 -6.97 -15.97
C ILE A 53 7.32 -7.76 -17.20
N ILE A 54 7.73 -7.30 -18.37
CA ILE A 54 7.49 -7.94 -19.66
C ILE A 54 8.84 -8.46 -20.14
N ARG A 55 9.03 -9.77 -20.07
CA ARG A 55 10.26 -10.40 -20.57
C ARG A 55 10.26 -10.38 -22.09
N SER A 56 11.40 -10.04 -22.68
CA SER A 56 11.55 -10.11 -24.13
C SER A 56 11.54 -11.58 -24.57
N SER A 57 10.75 -11.88 -25.59
CA SER A 57 10.79 -13.20 -26.25
C SER A 57 11.98 -13.34 -27.19
N GLU A 58 12.64 -12.24 -27.56
CA GLU A 58 13.68 -12.20 -28.58
C GLU A 58 15.09 -12.12 -27.99
N ASP A 59 15.30 -11.34 -26.92
CA ASP A 59 16.59 -11.23 -26.23
C ASP A 59 16.45 -11.56 -24.74
N PRO A 60 17.03 -12.67 -24.26
CA PRO A 60 16.92 -13.07 -22.86
C PRO A 60 17.69 -12.14 -21.89
N ASN A 61 18.47 -11.18 -22.38
CA ASN A 61 19.20 -10.22 -21.55
C ASN A 61 18.45 -8.89 -21.37
N GLU A 62 17.34 -8.68 -22.09
CA GLU A 62 16.58 -7.45 -22.04
C GLU A 62 15.14 -7.69 -21.56
N ASP A 63 14.76 -6.99 -20.49
CA ASP A 63 13.40 -6.99 -19.95
C ASP A 63 12.83 -5.58 -19.98
N ILE A 64 11.53 -5.47 -20.29
CA ILE A 64 10.80 -4.20 -20.24
C ILE A 64 10.06 -4.11 -18.90
N VAL A 65 10.39 -3.09 -18.10
CA VAL A 65 9.65 -2.78 -16.87
C VAL A 65 8.64 -1.68 -17.15
N GLU A 66 7.37 -2.08 -17.29
CA GLU A 66 6.26 -1.16 -17.52
C GLU A 66 5.75 -0.60 -16.19
N ARG A 67 5.61 0.74 -16.13
CA ARG A 67 4.98 1.43 -15.00
C ARG A 67 3.77 2.23 -15.48
N ASN A 68 2.60 1.82 -15.03
CA ASN A 68 1.33 2.47 -15.34
C ASN A 68 0.89 3.36 -14.18
N ILE A 69 0.61 4.63 -14.46
CA ILE A 69 0.15 5.62 -13.47
C ILE A 69 -1.25 6.09 -13.89
N ARG A 70 -2.23 5.90 -13.01
CA ARG A 70 -3.60 6.39 -13.18
C ARG A 70 -3.88 7.48 -12.14
N ILE A 71 -4.32 8.64 -12.61
CA ILE A 71 -4.70 9.79 -11.76
C ILE A 71 -6.14 10.16 -12.08
N ILE A 72 -6.96 10.37 -11.06
CA ILE A 72 -8.33 10.90 -11.21
C ILE A 72 -8.34 12.33 -10.66
N VAL A 73 -8.61 13.30 -11.53
CA VAL A 73 -8.62 14.72 -11.18
C VAL A 73 -10.04 15.14 -10.79
N PRO A 74 -10.29 15.54 -9.54
CA PRO A 74 -11.62 16.00 -9.12
C PRO A 74 -11.83 17.46 -9.52
N VAL A 75 -12.61 17.67 -10.58
CA VAL A 75 -12.82 18.99 -11.18
C VAL A 75 -13.70 19.94 -10.37
N ASN A 76 -14.33 19.48 -9.27
CA ASN A 76 -15.25 20.29 -8.47
C ASN A 76 -14.87 20.30 -6.97
N ASN A 77 -13.70 19.77 -6.62
CA ASN A 77 -13.27 19.75 -5.22
C ASN A 77 -12.62 21.07 -4.82
N ARG A 78 -12.74 21.39 -3.54
CA ARG A 78 -12.14 22.60 -2.95
C ARG A 78 -10.66 22.40 -2.64
N GLU A 79 -9.95 23.48 -2.37
CA GLU A 79 -8.54 23.43 -1.92
C GLU A 79 -8.42 22.74 -0.56
N ASN A 80 -9.28 23.10 0.39
CA ASN A 80 -9.43 22.37 1.64
C ASN A 80 -10.75 21.60 1.61
N ILE A 81 -10.68 20.28 1.44
CA ILE A 81 -11.88 19.44 1.31
C ILE A 81 -12.74 19.40 2.59
N SER A 82 -12.16 19.73 3.75
CA SER A 82 -12.90 19.81 5.02
C SER A 82 -13.57 21.18 5.21
N ASP A 83 -13.15 22.20 4.46
CA ASP A 83 -13.71 23.55 4.52
C ASP A 83 -14.50 23.86 3.24
N PRO A 84 -15.85 23.82 3.31
CA PRO A 84 -16.70 24.05 2.14
C PRO A 84 -16.63 25.50 1.63
N THR A 85 -16.05 26.43 2.39
CA THR A 85 -15.88 27.84 1.99
C THR A 85 -14.62 28.10 1.17
N SER A 86 -13.67 27.14 1.16
CA SER A 86 -12.42 27.26 0.41
C SER A 86 -12.68 27.28 -1.11
N PRO A 87 -11.83 27.98 -1.90
CA PRO A 87 -12.03 28.09 -3.34
C PRO A 87 -11.90 26.72 -4.03
N MET A 88 -12.41 26.63 -5.26
CA MET A 88 -12.25 25.43 -6.07
C MET A 88 -10.77 25.24 -6.45
N ARG A 89 -10.26 24.02 -6.28
CA ARG A 89 -8.87 23.70 -6.64
C ARG A 89 -8.72 23.65 -8.16
N THR A 90 -7.74 24.37 -8.68
CA THR A 90 -7.39 24.39 -10.11
C THR A 90 -6.00 23.81 -10.42
N LYS A 91 -5.14 23.68 -9.40
CA LYS A 91 -3.78 23.15 -9.53
C LYS A 91 -3.64 21.85 -8.74
N PHE A 92 -3.14 20.81 -9.42
CA PHE A 92 -2.91 19.48 -8.84
C PHE A 92 -1.45 19.10 -9.05
N VAL A 93 -0.73 18.80 -7.96
CA VAL A 93 0.70 18.47 -7.98
C VAL A 93 0.92 17.10 -7.35
N TYR A 94 1.55 16.21 -8.11
CA TYR A 94 1.80 14.84 -7.71
C TYR A 94 3.30 14.58 -7.72
N HIS A 95 3.90 14.49 -6.52
CA HIS A 95 5.27 14.03 -6.37
C HIS A 95 5.26 12.52 -6.16
N LEU A 96 6.03 11.79 -6.97
CA LEU A 96 6.08 10.33 -6.89
C LEU A 96 6.63 9.84 -5.53
N SER A 97 7.56 10.60 -4.93
CA SER A 97 8.08 10.35 -3.58
C SER A 97 6.96 10.33 -2.53
N ASP A 98 6.04 11.30 -2.61
CA ASP A 98 4.96 11.46 -1.64
C ASP A 98 3.89 10.39 -1.82
N LEU A 99 3.66 9.95 -3.06
CA LEU A 99 2.73 8.88 -3.37
C LEU A 99 3.25 7.51 -2.94
N CYS A 100 4.56 7.26 -3.06
CA CYS A 100 5.19 5.97 -2.77
C CYS A 100 5.66 5.82 -1.32
N LYS A 101 5.49 6.83 -0.46
CA LYS A 101 5.90 6.74 0.95
C LYS A 101 5.09 5.68 1.69
N LYS A 102 5.75 4.95 2.58
CA LYS A 102 5.12 3.95 3.47
C LYS A 102 5.39 4.37 4.91
N CYS A 103 4.36 4.91 5.54
CA CYS A 103 4.44 5.42 6.91
C CYS A 103 4.02 4.39 7.96
N ASP A 104 3.42 3.28 7.53
CA ASP A 104 3.02 2.23 8.45
C ASP A 104 4.28 1.50 8.98
N PRO A 105 4.40 1.34 10.30
CA PRO A 105 5.49 0.56 10.89
C PRO A 105 5.36 -0.90 10.46
N THR A 106 6.50 -1.58 10.36
CA THR A 106 6.55 -3.02 10.06
C THR A 106 7.39 -3.75 11.06
N GLU A 107 7.07 -5.02 11.24
CA GLU A 107 7.88 -5.93 12.03
C GLU A 107 8.97 -6.53 11.13
N VAL A 108 10.20 -6.58 11.66
CA VAL A 108 11.36 -7.20 11.02
C VAL A 108 11.97 -8.15 12.04
N GLU A 109 12.23 -9.39 11.63
CA GLU A 109 12.94 -10.37 12.44
C GLU A 109 14.44 -10.18 12.25
N LEU A 110 15.14 -9.92 13.36
CA LEU A 110 16.59 -9.90 13.43
C LEU A 110 17.04 -11.00 14.40
N ASP A 111 17.64 -12.05 13.83
CA ASP A 111 18.01 -13.29 14.50
C ASP A 111 16.82 -13.97 15.20
N ASN A 112 16.62 -13.68 16.49
CA ASN A 112 15.58 -14.26 17.35
C ASN A 112 14.69 -13.18 18.00
N GLN A 113 14.74 -11.94 17.48
CA GLN A 113 13.97 -10.81 18.00
C GLN A 113 13.14 -10.18 16.89
N ILE A 114 11.87 -9.91 17.20
CA ILE A 114 10.98 -9.14 16.34
C ILE A 114 11.08 -7.68 16.78
N VAL A 115 11.53 -6.82 15.87
CA VAL A 115 11.64 -5.38 16.10
C VAL A 115 10.70 -4.62 15.19
N THR A 116 10.10 -3.54 15.70
CA THR A 116 9.29 -2.62 14.90
C THR A 116 10.20 -1.60 14.24
N ALA A 117 10.17 -1.52 12.92
CA ALA A 117 10.94 -0.60 12.11
C ALA A 117 10.04 0.34 11.29
N THR A 118 10.50 1.56 11.07
CA THR A 118 9.90 2.50 10.12
C THR A 118 10.46 2.24 8.73
N GLN A 119 9.63 2.36 7.69
CA GLN A 119 10.05 2.12 6.29
C GLN A 119 10.36 3.41 5.51
N SER A 120 10.18 4.58 6.13
CA SER A 120 10.29 5.86 5.44
C SER A 120 10.80 6.96 6.37
N ASN A 121 11.56 7.89 5.79
CA ASN A 121 12.14 9.04 6.47
C ASN A 121 11.30 10.32 6.32
N ILE A 122 10.20 10.28 5.56
CA ILE A 122 9.38 11.46 5.19
C ILE A 122 7.96 11.41 5.79
N CYS A 123 7.80 10.59 6.82
CA CYS A 123 6.54 10.36 7.52
C CYS A 123 6.58 11.07 8.88
N ASP A 124 6.82 12.38 8.87
CA ASP A 124 6.64 13.18 10.08
C ASP A 124 5.15 13.25 10.44
N GLU A 125 4.80 13.44 11.72
CA GLU A 125 3.39 13.58 12.15
C GLU A 125 2.66 14.73 11.43
N ASP A 126 3.42 15.74 10.98
CA ASP A 126 2.92 16.81 10.10
C ASP A 126 2.51 16.31 8.71
N SER A 127 2.79 15.07 8.32
CA SER A 127 2.25 14.48 7.09
C SER A 127 0.74 14.21 7.14
N ALA A 128 0.12 14.30 8.33
CA ALA A 128 -1.33 14.47 8.46
C ALA A 128 -1.83 15.82 7.90
N THR A 129 -0.93 16.78 7.64
CA THR A 129 -1.22 18.01 6.90
C THR A 129 -1.18 17.84 5.38
N GLU A 130 -0.92 16.62 4.87
CA GLU A 130 -0.96 16.38 3.44
C GLU A 130 -2.35 16.72 2.89
N THR A 131 -2.39 17.73 2.01
CA THR A 131 -3.66 18.23 1.51
C THR A 131 -4.26 17.22 0.54
N CYS A 132 -5.38 16.63 0.91
CA CYS A 132 -6.10 15.69 0.06
C CYS A 132 -6.85 16.40 -1.08
N TYR A 133 -6.91 15.69 -2.20
CA TYR A 133 -7.60 16.12 -3.41
C TYR A 133 -8.99 15.52 -3.48
N THR A 134 -9.16 14.30 -2.98
CA THR A 134 -10.43 13.56 -2.97
C THR A 134 -10.83 13.15 -1.55
N TYR A 135 -12.12 12.97 -1.35
CA TYR A 135 -12.65 12.33 -0.14
C TYR A 135 -12.36 10.83 -0.19
N ASP A 136 -12.05 10.25 0.97
CA ASP A 136 -12.02 8.80 1.16
C ASP A 136 -13.43 8.29 1.45
N ARG A 137 -13.91 7.32 0.65
CA ARG A 137 -15.24 6.72 0.80
C ARG A 137 -15.43 6.04 2.16
N ASN A 138 -14.34 5.65 2.81
CA ASN A 138 -14.37 4.94 4.08
C ASN A 138 -14.17 5.85 5.29
N LYS A 139 -14.04 7.17 5.09
CA LYS A 139 -13.85 8.14 6.18
C LYS A 139 -15.00 9.14 6.20
N CYS A 140 -15.50 9.44 7.40
CA CYS A 140 -16.46 10.51 7.60
C CYS A 140 -15.76 11.88 7.57
N TYR A 141 -16.33 12.81 6.81
CA TYR A 141 -15.92 14.21 6.76
C TYR A 141 -17.10 15.08 7.21
N THR A 142 -16.86 15.96 8.19
CA THR A 142 -17.87 16.84 8.76
C THR A 142 -17.41 18.30 8.73
N ALA A 143 -18.38 19.21 8.81
CA ALA A 143 -18.16 20.64 8.95
C ALA A 143 -19.07 21.20 10.04
N VAL A 144 -18.57 22.17 10.81
CA VAL A 144 -19.34 22.83 11.87
C VAL A 144 -19.90 24.14 11.33
N VAL A 145 -21.23 24.29 11.39
CA VAL A 145 -21.95 25.46 10.88
C VAL A 145 -22.69 26.15 12.03
N PRO A 146 -22.53 27.47 12.20
CA PRO A 146 -23.31 28.23 13.17
C PRO A 146 -24.74 28.44 12.64
N LEU A 147 -25.73 27.91 13.35
CA LEU A 147 -27.15 28.09 13.05
C LEU A 147 -27.85 28.85 14.18
N THR A 148 -28.65 29.86 13.84
CA THR A 148 -29.43 30.63 14.82
C THR A 148 -30.79 29.98 15.04
N TYR A 149 -31.11 29.63 16.29
CA TYR A 149 -32.40 29.08 16.67
C TYR A 149 -32.89 29.72 17.97
N ARG A 150 -34.08 30.34 17.93
CA ARG A 150 -34.71 31.04 19.09
C ARG A 150 -33.82 32.12 19.74
N GLY A 151 -32.99 32.80 18.94
CA GLY A 151 -32.09 33.86 19.42
C GLY A 151 -30.74 33.36 19.95
N GLU A 152 -30.51 32.05 20.01
CA GLU A 152 -29.22 31.45 20.36
C GLU A 152 -28.50 30.95 19.11
N THR A 153 -27.19 31.19 19.01
CA THR A 153 -26.33 30.58 17.98
C THR A 153 -25.88 29.20 18.47
N LYS A 154 -26.23 28.16 17.72
CA LYS A 154 -25.80 26.78 17.98
C LYS A 154 -24.80 26.34 16.92
N MET A 155 -23.70 25.77 17.37
CA MET A 155 -22.72 25.13 16.49
C MET A 155 -23.23 23.73 16.17
N VAL A 156 -23.67 23.51 14.93
CA VAL A 156 -24.24 22.25 14.48
C VAL A 156 -23.25 21.56 13.55
N GLU A 157 -22.99 20.28 13.81
CA GLU A 157 -22.17 19.45 12.93
C GLU A 157 -23.00 18.96 11.74
N THR A 158 -22.40 19.06 10.55
CA THR A 158 -23.02 18.68 9.28
C THR A 158 -22.12 17.71 8.54
N ALA A 159 -22.69 16.64 7.98
CA ALA A 159 -21.93 15.65 7.23
C ALA A 159 -21.68 16.11 5.80
N LEU A 160 -20.41 16.16 5.38
CA LEU A 160 -20.01 16.40 3.98
C LEU A 160 -20.10 15.12 3.14
N THR A 161 -19.96 13.96 3.80
CA THR A 161 -19.98 12.61 3.18
C THR A 161 -20.97 11.72 3.94
N PRO A 162 -22.29 11.85 3.68
CA PRO A 162 -23.33 11.26 4.54
C PRO A 162 -23.27 9.73 4.62
N ASP A 163 -22.95 9.05 3.52
CA ASP A 163 -22.92 7.59 3.45
C ASP A 163 -21.88 6.95 4.39
N SER A 164 -20.82 7.68 4.74
CA SER A 164 -19.73 7.23 5.62
C SER A 164 -19.83 7.75 7.05
N CYS A 165 -20.87 8.51 7.39
CA CYS A 165 -21.01 9.22 8.67
C CYS A 165 -22.15 8.68 9.55
N TYR A 166 -22.63 7.46 9.30
CA TYR A 166 -23.59 6.83 10.20
C TYR A 166 -22.91 6.37 11.49
N PRO A 167 -23.44 6.71 12.67
CA PRO A 167 -22.99 6.10 13.92
C PRO A 167 -23.46 4.65 13.97
N ASP A 168 -22.53 3.72 14.22
CA ASP A 168 -22.83 2.30 14.45
C ASP A 168 -23.57 2.09 15.79
#